data_AF-A0A0L6Z589-F1
#
_entry.id   AF-A0A0L6Z589-F1
#
_cell.length_a   1.000
_cell.length_b   1.000
_cell.length_c   1.000
_cell.angle_alpha   90.00
_cell.angle_beta   90.00
_cell.angle_gamma   90.00
#
_symmetry.space_group_name_H-M   'P 1'
#
loop_
_entity.id
_entity.type
_entity.pdbx_description
1 polymer ?
#
loop_
_entity_poly.entity_id
_entity_poly.type
_entity_poly.pdbx_seq_one_letter_code
_entity_poly.pdbx_strand_id
1 'polypeptide(L)' 'MLNGNKIREFRMNLGYTAQDIEILTKSGKYETTISKSYLEELERGDKKNPSFKKVVVLANILRCKLDDLVLSTEF' A
#
# COMPACT_ATOMS: atom_id res chain seq x y z
N MET A 1 -3.45 0.97 12.89
CA MET A 1 -3.19 2.15 12.02
C MET A 1 -2.04 1.78 11.07
N LEU A 2 -2.10 2.16 9.79
CA LEU A 2 -1.07 1.75 8.82
C LEU A 2 0.21 2.56 8.98
N ASN A 3 1.35 1.92 8.68
CA ASN A 3 2.65 2.55 8.65
C ASN A 3 2.98 3.00 7.21
N GLY A 4 2.66 4.26 6.90
CA GLY A 4 2.92 4.85 5.59
C GLY A 4 4.40 4.82 5.17
N ASN A 5 5.32 4.97 6.13
CA ASN A 5 6.76 4.90 5.87
C ASN A 5 7.18 3.50 5.41
N LYS A 6 6.70 2.43 6.07
CA LYS A 6 6.99 1.05 5.65
C LYS A 6 6.39 0.73 4.28
N ILE A 7 5.18 1.22 3.99
CA ILE A 7 4.57 1.06 2.66
C ILE A 7 5.49 1.65 1.58
N ARG A 8 5.99 2.87 1.80
CA ARG A 8 6.92 3.53 0.88
C ARG A 8 8.23 2.78 0.76
N GLU A 9 8.78 2.33 1.88
CA GLU A 9 10.03 1.57 1.94
C GLU A 9 9.94 0.29 1.09
N PHE A 10 8.94 -0.56 1.34
CA PHE A 10 8.74 -1.79 0.56
C PHE A 10 8.57 -1.50 -0.92
N ARG A 11 7.80 -0.46 -1.27
CA ARG A 11 7.59 -0.08 -2.67
C ARG A 11 8.90 0.29 -3.35
N MET A 12 9.71 1.14 -2.70
CA MET A 12 11.00 1.61 -3.23
C MET A 12 12.02 0.48 -3.32
N ASN A 13 12.04 -0.45 -2.35
CA ASN A 13 12.92 -1.63 -2.36
C ASN A 13 12.60 -2.59 -3.51
N LEU A 14 11.35 -2.61 -3.99
CA LEU A 14 10.94 -3.35 -5.18
C LEU A 14 11.15 -2.56 -6.49
N GLY A 15 11.65 -1.33 -6.42
CA GLY A 15 11.89 -0.47 -7.58
C GLY A 15 10.63 0.12 -8.21
N TYR A 16 9.48 0.10 -7.52
CA TYR A 16 8.23 0.63 -8.06
C TYR A 16 8.04 2.11 -7.75
N THR A 17 7.53 2.87 -8.71
CA THR A 17 6.92 4.18 -8.47
C THR A 17 5.47 4.02 -8.01
N ALA A 18 4.86 5.10 -7.48
CA ALA A 18 3.44 5.08 -7.17
C ALA A 18 2.56 4.89 -8.42
N GLN A 19 3.02 5.34 -9.59
CA GLN A 19 2.35 5.14 -10.86
C GLN A 19 2.38 3.68 -11.30
N ASP A 20 3.47 2.95 -11.04
CA ASP A 20 3.58 1.53 -11.36
C ASP A 20 2.56 0.71 -10.58
N ILE A 21 2.37 1.01 -9.29
CA ILE A 21 1.35 0.35 -8.47
C ILE A 21 -0.05 0.57 -9.03
N GLU A 22 -0.36 1.78 -9.49
CA GLU A 22 -1.64 2.07 -10.14
C GLU A 22 -1.82 1.26 -11.42
N ILE A 23 -0.82 1.21 -12.29
CA ILE A 23 -0.87 0.44 -13.53
C ILE A 23 -1.05 -1.06 -13.24
N LEU A 24 -0.29 -1.60 -12.28
CA LEU A 24 -0.37 -3.01 -11.86
C LEU A 24 -1.75 -3.37 -11.32
N THR A 25 -2.31 -2.54 -10.44
CA THR A 25 -3.62 -2.79 -9.81
C THR A 25 -4.82 -2.47 -10.71
N LYS A 26 -4.61 -1.71 -11.77
CA LYS A 26 -5.63 -1.47 -12.80
C LYS A 26 -5.80 -2.65 -13.73
N SER A 27 -4.80 -3.54 -13.82
CA SER A 27 -4.95 -4.81 -14.52
C SER A 27 -6.00 -5.69 -13.83
N GLY A 28 -6.79 -6.46 -14.59
CA GLY A 28 -7.86 -7.32 -14.04
C GLY A 28 -7.38 -8.46 -13.11
N LYS A 29 -6.09 -8.49 -12.76
CA LYS A 29 -5.48 -9.44 -11.82
C LYS A 29 -5.85 -9.14 -10.36
N TYR A 30 -6.18 -7.89 -10.03
CA TYR A 30 -6.47 -7.48 -8.65
C TYR A 30 -7.92 -7.04 -8.50
N GLU A 31 -8.51 -7.35 -7.34
CA GLU A 31 -9.92 -7.02 -7.05
C GLU A 31 -10.20 -5.52 -6.91
N THR A 32 -9.15 -4.70 -6.81
CA THR A 32 -9.30 -3.25 -6.69
C THR A 32 -8.08 -2.52 -7.21
N THR A 33 -8.32 -1.37 -7.84
CA THR A 33 -7.27 -0.44 -8.28
C THR A 33 -6.82 0.44 -7.12
N ILE A 34 -5.51 0.65 -6.98
CA ILE A 34 -4.93 1.59 -6.03
C ILE A 34 -4.42 2.76 -6.87
N SER A 35 -5.13 3.89 -6.85
CA SER A 35 -4.68 5.07 -7.60
C SER A 35 -3.37 5.61 -7.02
N LYS A 36 -2.58 6.30 -7.86
CA LYS A 36 -1.35 6.98 -7.42
C LYS A 36 -1.62 7.88 -6.22
N SER A 37 -2.65 8.72 -6.29
CA SER A 37 -3.03 9.64 -5.21
C SER A 37 -3.39 8.93 -3.91
N TYR A 38 -4.12 7.81 -4.00
CA TYR A 38 -4.50 7.02 -2.83
C TYR A 38 -3.28 6.44 -2.11
N LEU A 39 -2.32 5.93 -2.88
CA LEU A 39 -1.07 5.41 -2.32
C LEU A 39 -0.21 6.52 -1.71
N GLU A 40 -0.12 7.69 -2.35
CA GLU A 40 0.63 8.82 -1.80
C GLU A 40 0.00 9.34 -0.49
N GLU A 41 -1.33 9.39 -0.39
CA GLU A 41 -2.04 9.71 0.87
C GLU A 41 -1.75 8.67 1.96
N LEU A 42 -1.68 7.39 1.60
CA LEU A 42 -1.31 6.32 2.53
C LEU A 42 0.11 6.49 3.05
N GLU A 43 1.07 6.75 2.15
CA GLU A 43 2.48 6.90 2.49
C GLU A 43 2.76 8.12 3.37
N ARG A 44 2.02 9.21 3.18
CA ARG A 44 2.08 10.40 4.06
C ARG A 44 1.40 10.20 5.41
N GLY A 45 0.53 9.20 5.54
CA GLY A 45 -0.31 9.00 6.73
C GLY A 45 -1.58 9.86 6.73
N ASP A 46 -1.88 10.57 5.64
CA ASP A 46 -3.09 11.40 5.49
C ASP A 46 -4.36 10.56 5.30
N LYS A 47 -4.19 9.30 4.84
CA LYS A 47 -5.33 8.44 4.51
C LYS A 47 -6.05 7.95 5.77
N LYS A 48 -7.21 8.56 6.02
CA LYS A 48 -8.18 8.10 7.02
C LYS A 48 -8.99 6.91 6.49
N ASN A 49 -9.18 5.90 7.32
CA ASN A 49 -10.00 4.70 7.06
C ASN A 49 -9.74 4.05 5.68
N PRO A 50 -8.50 3.56 5.45
CA PRO A 50 -8.20 2.86 4.21
C PRO A 50 -9.05 1.59 4.07
N SER A 51 -9.47 1.31 2.83
CA SER A 51 -10.29 0.12 2.54
C SER A 51 -9.46 -1.13 2.77
N PHE A 52 -9.96 -2.06 3.58
CA PHE A 52 -9.27 -3.33 3.85
C PHE A 52 -8.87 -4.06 2.56
N LYS A 53 -9.74 -4.10 1.54
CA LYS A 53 -9.44 -4.71 0.23
C LYS A 53 -8.23 -4.06 -0.44
N LYS A 54 -8.11 -2.73 -0.39
CA LYS A 54 -6.95 -2.01 -0.94
C LYS A 54 -5.68 -2.32 -0.17
N VAL A 55 -5.76 -2.45 1.16
CA VAL A 55 -4.62 -2.83 1.99
C VAL A 55 -4.15 -4.25 1.68
N VAL A 56 -5.07 -5.21 1.51
CA VAL A 56 -4.73 -6.59 1.13
C VAL A 56 -4.05 -6.63 -0.24
N VAL A 57 -4.59 -5.93 -1.24
CA VAL A 57 -3.95 -5.84 -2.57
C VAL A 57 -2.56 -5.20 -2.48
N LEU A 58 -2.41 -4.17 -1.64
CA LEU A 58 -1.12 -3.51 -1.44
C LEU A 58 -0.09 -4.46 -0.82
N ALA A 59 -0.44 -5.21 0.23
CA ALA A 59 0.44 -6.21 0.84
C ALA A 59 0.89 -7.28 -0.18
N ASN A 60 -0.04 -7.76 -1.02
CA ASN A 60 0.29 -8.71 -2.09
C ASN A 60 1.29 -8.15 -3.11
N ILE A 61 1.15 -6.89 -3.51
CA ILE A 61 2.07 -6.25 -4.47
C ILE A 61 3.44 -5.97 -3.84
N LEU A 62 3.43 -5.54 -2.58
CA LEU A 62 4.64 -5.26 -1.80
C LEU A 62 5.34 -6.52 -1.30
N ARG A 63 4.79 -7.71 -1.59
CA ARG A 63 5.34 -9.02 -1.22
C ARG A 63 5.63 -9.13 0.28
N CYS A 64 4.77 -8.54 1.11
CA CYS A 64 4.87 -8.55 2.56
C CYS A 64 3.58 -9.11 3.19
N LYS A 65 3.62 -9.41 4.49
CA LYS A 65 2.40 -9.72 5.24
C LYS A 65 1.64 -8.43 5.54
N LEU A 66 0.34 -8.55 5.78
CA LEU A 66 -0.48 -7.39 6.14
C LEU A 66 0.00 -6.75 7.45
N ASP A 67 0.42 -7.57 8.41
CA ASP A 67 0.95 -7.14 9.71
C ASP A 67 2.21 -6.28 9.57
N ASP A 68 3.01 -6.50 8.53
CA ASP A 68 4.22 -5.69 8.26
C ASP A 68 3.87 -4.24 7.93
N LEU A 69 2.64 -3.98 7.44
CA LEU A 69 2.15 -2.66 7.07
C LEU A 69 1.44 -1.94 8.22
N VAL A 70 1.27 -2.59 9.37
CA VAL A 70 0.60 -1.99 10.54
C VAL A 70 1.66 -1.36 11.45
N LEU A 71 1.31 -0.25 12.09
CA LEU A 71 2.12 0.30 13.19
C LEU A 71 2.12 -0.71 14.33
N SER A 72 3.30 -1.16 14.74
CA SER A 72 3.48 -1.89 15.99
C SER A 72 3.23 -0.93 17.14
N THR A 73 2.02 -0.95 17.70
CA THR A 73 1.80 -0.42 19.04
C THR A 73 2.29 -1.48 20.01
N GLU A 74 3.58 -1.46 20.33
CA GLU A 74 4.02 -2.06 21.59
C GLU A 74 3.47 -1.16 22.71
N PHE A 75 2.67 -1.74 23.58
CA PHE A 75 2.16 -1.11 24.81
C PHE A 75 3.16 -1.37 25.94
#